data_AF-A0A7G9BEC1-F1
#
_entry.id   AF-A0A7G9BEC1-F1
#
_cell.length_a   1.000
_cell.length_b   1.000
_cell.length_c   1.000
_cell.angle_alpha   90.00
_cell.angle_beta   90.00
_cell.angle_gamma   90.00
#
_symmetry.space_group_name_H-M   'P 1'
#
loop_
_entity.id
_entity.type
_entity.pdbx_description
1 polymer ?
#
loop_
_entity_poly.entity_id
_entity_poly.type
_entity_poly.pdbx_seq_one_letter_code
_entity_poly.pdbx_strand_id
1 'polypeptide(L)'
;MLGVAIAASTTGAVAAKLLDTPAAQEPVYQWQSTNIAPENPNSNAQLTRPDAISYFGCENGNQLCAEGTLVSGSGDETSELFHGM
;
A
#
# COMPACT_ATOMS: atom_id res chain seq x y z
N MET A 1 24.30 49.37 27.48
CA MET A 1 23.98 49.36 26.03
C MET A 1 24.94 48.41 25.33
N LEU A 2 24.43 47.58 24.41
CA LEU A 2 25.08 46.59 23.51
C LEU A 2 25.84 45.45 24.22
N GLY A 3 25.57 44.14 24.05
CA GLY A 3 24.75 43.41 23.07
C GLY A 3 25.61 42.79 21.97
N VAL A 4 25.94 41.49 22.07
CA VAL A 4 26.16 40.57 20.94
C VAL A 4 25.86 39.14 21.42
N ALA A 5 24.91 38.49 20.73
CA ALA A 5 24.62 37.06 20.84
C ALA A 5 25.50 36.28 19.87
N ILE A 6 26.00 35.10 20.28
CA ILE A 6 26.61 34.14 19.37
C ILE A 6 26.03 32.77 19.69
N ALA A 7 25.13 32.32 18.82
CA ALA A 7 24.70 30.94 18.73
C ALA A 7 25.77 30.12 18.00
N ALA A 8 26.09 28.93 18.52
CA ALA A 8 26.85 27.89 17.82
C ALA A 8 26.36 26.53 18.37
N SER A 9 25.42 25.86 17.71
CA SER A 9 25.61 24.92 16.58
C SER A 9 26.44 23.68 16.95
N THR A 10 25.83 22.73 17.65
CA THR A 10 26.18 21.30 17.62
C THR A 10 24.82 20.58 17.70
N THR A 11 24.42 19.68 16.83
CA THR A 11 25.18 18.70 16.06
C THR A 11 24.38 18.43 14.80
N GLY A 12 24.97 18.69 13.64
CA GLY A 12 24.41 18.25 12.38
C GLY A 12 24.45 16.73 12.33
N ALA A 13 23.31 16.08 12.52
CA ALA A 13 23.10 14.76 11.94
C ALA A 13 22.90 14.97 10.44
N VAL A 14 24.01 15.05 9.70
CA VAL A 14 24.03 14.83 8.26
C VAL A 14 23.79 13.35 8.02
N ALA A 15 22.54 12.91 8.19
CA ALA A 15 22.14 11.56 7.82
C ALA A 15 21.74 11.57 6.33
N ALA A 16 22.70 11.12 5.53
CA ALA A 16 22.48 10.41 4.27
C ALA A 16 21.69 11.13 3.16
N LYS A 17 22.43 11.72 2.21
CA LYS A 17 22.10 11.50 0.80
C LYS A 17 22.23 10.00 0.53
N LEU A 18 21.13 9.26 0.56
CA LEU A 18 21.03 7.95 -0.09
C LEU A 18 19.79 7.96 -0.98
N LEU A 19 20.07 8.17 -2.27
CA LEU A 19 19.25 7.84 -3.44
C LEU A 19 17.80 8.34 -3.45
N ASP A 20 17.52 9.26 -4.40
CA ASP A 20 16.29 9.27 -5.21
C ASP A 20 16.10 7.89 -5.87
N THR A 21 15.86 6.85 -5.06
CA THR A 21 15.11 5.70 -5.54
C THR A 21 13.69 6.22 -5.53
N PRO A 22 13.00 6.41 -6.68
CA PRO A 22 11.58 6.69 -6.64
C PRO A 22 11.00 5.62 -5.73
N ALA A 23 10.44 6.02 -4.59
CA ALA A 23 9.85 5.08 -3.64
C ALA A 23 8.95 4.18 -4.48
N ALA A 24 9.25 2.87 -4.52
CA ALA A 24 8.47 1.94 -5.32
C ALA A 24 7.02 2.14 -4.87
N GLN A 25 6.23 2.78 -5.73
CA GLN A 25 4.86 3.13 -5.39
C GLN A 25 4.16 1.82 -5.11
N GLU A 26 3.53 1.73 -3.94
CA GLU A 26 2.81 0.54 -3.54
C GLU A 26 1.80 0.18 -4.65
N PRO A 27 1.76 -1.07 -5.12
CA PRO A 27 0.96 -1.42 -6.27
C PRO A 27 -0.53 -1.29 -5.92
N VAL A 28 -1.24 -0.53 -6.74
CA VAL A 28 -2.69 -0.36 -6.66
C VAL A 28 -3.32 -1.19 -7.76
N TYR A 29 -4.33 -1.97 -7.41
CA TYR A 29 -5.05 -2.84 -8.33
C TYR A 29 -6.51 -2.41 -8.45
N GLN A 30 -7.08 -2.62 -9.62
CA GLN A 30 -8.51 -2.60 -9.83
C GLN A 30 -9.05 -3.99 -9.46
N TRP A 31 -9.65 -4.09 -8.28
CA TRP A 31 -10.20 -5.33 -7.74
C TRP A 31 -11.63 -5.55 -8.21
N GLN A 32 -11.95 -6.82 -8.45
CA GLN A 32 -13.30 -7.35 -8.64
C GLN A 32 -13.49 -8.53 -7.67
N SER A 33 -14.41 -8.38 -6.72
CA SER A 33 -14.77 -9.45 -5.78
C SER A 33 -15.78 -10.41 -6.37
N THR A 34 -15.71 -11.66 -5.93
CA THR A 34 -16.68 -12.70 -6.27
C THR A 34 -17.89 -12.61 -5.33
N ASN A 35 -18.89 -13.48 -5.54
CA ASN A 35 -20.06 -13.55 -4.67
C ASN A 35 -19.78 -14.18 -3.30
N ILE A 36 -18.58 -14.74 -3.09
CA ILE A 36 -18.17 -15.38 -1.83
C ILE A 36 -17.33 -14.44 -0.95
N ALA A 37 -16.99 -13.23 -1.42
CA ALA A 37 -16.29 -12.28 -0.58
C ALA A 37 -17.12 -11.96 0.68
N PRO A 38 -16.57 -12.11 1.90
CA PRO A 38 -17.30 -11.87 3.14
C PRO A 38 -17.82 -10.44 3.24
N GLU A 39 -17.02 -9.47 2.77
CA GLU A 39 -17.38 -8.07 2.75
C GLU A 39 -17.44 -7.57 1.30
N ASN A 40 -18.44 -6.75 1.00
CA ASN A 40 -18.65 -6.14 -0.32
C ASN A 40 -18.66 -7.15 -1.50
N PRO A 41 -19.48 -8.22 -1.46
CA PRO A 41 -19.54 -9.21 -2.54
C PRO A 41 -19.98 -8.60 -3.88
N ASN A 42 -19.45 -9.11 -4.99
CA ASN A 42 -19.70 -8.62 -6.36
C ASN A 42 -19.43 -7.12 -6.56
N SER A 43 -18.54 -6.54 -5.75
CA SER A 43 -18.15 -5.12 -5.81
C SER A 43 -16.76 -4.94 -6.42
N ASN A 44 -16.52 -3.73 -6.90
CA ASN A 44 -15.23 -3.32 -7.47
C ASN A 44 -14.62 -2.17 -6.66
N ALA A 45 -13.30 -2.18 -6.48
CA ALA A 45 -12.58 -1.12 -5.78
C ALA A 45 -11.16 -0.96 -6.33
N GLN A 46 -10.62 0.25 -6.32
CA GLN A 46 -9.24 0.52 -6.69
C GLN A 46 -8.43 0.76 -5.42
N LEU A 47 -7.66 -0.23 -4.99
CA LEU A 47 -7.04 -0.29 -3.66
C LEU A 47 -5.67 -0.97 -3.73
N THR A 48 -4.83 -0.71 -2.73
CA THR A 48 -3.65 -1.55 -2.48
C THR A 48 -4.08 -2.96 -2.06
N ARG A 49 -3.18 -3.94 -2.16
CA ARG A 49 -3.48 -5.30 -1.70
C ARG A 49 -3.92 -5.39 -0.22
N PRO A 50 -3.22 -4.77 0.77
CA PRO A 50 -3.67 -4.84 2.17
C PRO A 50 -5.02 -4.15 2.40
N ASP A 51 -5.29 -3.05 1.71
CA ASP A 51 -6.59 -2.38 1.78
C ASP A 51 -7.70 -3.26 1.18
N ALA A 52 -7.43 -3.97 0.09
CA ALA A 52 -8.39 -4.89 -0.54
C ALA A 52 -8.68 -6.12 0.34
N ILE A 53 -7.68 -6.68 1.04
CA ILE A 53 -7.89 -7.74 2.02
C ILE A 53 -8.88 -7.28 3.09
N SER A 54 -8.67 -6.06 3.62
CA SER A 54 -9.53 -5.48 4.66
C SER A 54 -10.91 -5.11 4.12
N TYR A 55 -11.00 -4.60 2.88
CA TYR A 55 -12.26 -4.16 2.27
C TYR A 55 -13.17 -5.31 1.86
N PHE A 56 -12.60 -6.43 1.40
CA PHE A 56 -13.37 -7.60 0.98
C PHE A 56 -13.46 -8.70 2.04
N GLY A 57 -12.70 -8.59 3.14
CA GLY A 57 -12.62 -9.63 4.17
C GLY A 57 -11.98 -10.93 3.67
N CYS A 58 -11.17 -10.85 2.61
CA CYS A 58 -10.55 -12.03 1.99
C CYS A 58 -9.35 -12.51 2.81
N GLU A 59 -9.60 -13.35 3.82
CA GLU A 59 -8.55 -13.91 4.67
C GLU A 59 -8.21 -15.36 4.28
N ASN A 60 -6.93 -15.58 3.91
CA ASN A 60 -6.25 -16.88 3.75
C ASN A 60 -7.17 -18.10 3.53
N GLY A 61 -7.31 -18.52 2.28
CA GLY A 61 -8.07 -19.73 1.96
C GLY A 61 -7.72 -20.31 0.61
N ASN A 62 -8.65 -21.11 0.08
CA ASN A 62 -8.51 -21.84 -1.17
C ASN A 62 -9.56 -21.46 -2.23
N GLN A 63 -10.50 -20.57 -1.90
CA GLN A 63 -11.50 -20.08 -2.85
C GLN A 63 -11.22 -18.64 -3.24
N LEU A 64 -11.31 -18.35 -4.54
CA LEU A 64 -11.07 -17.02 -5.10
C LEU A 64 -12.12 -16.03 -4.57
N CYS A 65 -11.64 -15.05 -3.83
CA CYS A 65 -12.45 -14.04 -3.15
C CYS A 65 -12.46 -12.71 -3.92
N ALA A 66 -11.30 -12.27 -4.40
CA ALA A 66 -11.19 -11.13 -5.30
C ALA A 66 -9.98 -11.27 -6.23
N GLU A 67 -10.10 -10.77 -7.44
CA GLU A 67 -9.02 -10.69 -8.42
C GLU A 67 -8.75 -9.21 -8.73
N GLY A 68 -7.47 -8.82 -8.78
CA GLY A 68 -7.02 -7.47 -9.02
C GLY A 68 -6.15 -7.38 -10.25
N THR A 69 -6.38 -6.38 -11.09
CA THR A 69 -5.49 -6.02 -12.21
C THR A 69 -4.69 -4.77 -11.87
N LEU A 70 -3.37 -4.77 -12.07
CA LEU A 70 -2.50 -3.65 -11.73
C LEU A 70 -2.91 -2.38 -12.48
N VAL A 71 -3.07 -1.28 -11.73
CA VAL A 71 -3.38 0.06 -12.26
C VAL A 71 -2.16 0.97 -12.18
N SER A 72 -1.43 0.91 -11.07
CA SER A 72 -0.25 1.74 -10.84
C SER A 72 0.71 1.10 -9.84
N GLY A 73 1.94 1.61 -9.79
CA GLY A 73 2.99 1.13 -8.89
C GLY A 73 3.84 0.02 -9.51
N SER A 74 4.53 -0.72 -8.65
CA SER A 74 5.39 -1.83 -9.05
C SER A 74 4.92 -3.11 -8.38
N GLY A 75 4.28 -3.99 -9.16
CA GLY A 75 3.73 -5.27 -8.74
C GLY A 75 3.45 -6.18 -9.93
N ASP A 76 2.91 -7.37 -9.67
CA ASP A 76 2.48 -8.29 -10.71
C ASP A 76 1.29 -7.71 -11.49
N GLU A 77 1.10 -8.09 -12.76
CA GLU A 77 -0.04 -7.58 -13.57
C GLU A 77 -1.39 -7.98 -12.98
N THR A 78 -1.45 -9.13 -12.32
CA THR A 78 -2.62 -9.64 -11.61
C THR A 78 -2.28 -10.07 -10.19
N SER A 79 -3.25 -9.92 -9.30
CA SER A 79 -3.15 -10.40 -7.92
C SER A 79 -4.47 -11.04 -7.49
N GLU A 80 -4.37 -12.12 -6.73
CA GLU A 80 -5.53 -12.85 -6.22
C GLU A 80 -5.60 -12.77 -4.70
N LEU A 81 -6.82 -12.67 -4.18
CA LEU A 81 -7.15 -12.82 -2.77
C LEU A 81 -8.06 -14.03 -2.60
N PHE A 82 -7.86 -14.76 -1.51
CA PHE A 82 -8.59 -15.99 -1.22
C PHE A 82 -9.24 -15.90 0.15
N HIS A 83 -10.37 -16.59 0.32
CA HIS A 83 -11.04 -16.76 1.62
C HIS A 83 -11.35 -18.24 1.88
N GLY A 84 -11.27 -18.65 3.15
CA GLY A 84 -11.63 -20.00 3.59
C GLY A 84 -13.08 -20.07 4.08
N MET A 85 -13.86 -21.03 3.55
CA MET A 85 -15.25 -21.29 3.98
C MET A 85 -15.35 -21.79 5.42
#